data_AF-A0A9D6JMS7-F1
#
_entry.id   AF-A0A9D6JMS7-F1
#
_cell.length_a   1.000
_cell.length_b   1.000
_cell.length_c   1.000
_cell.angle_alpha   90.00
_cell.angle_beta   90.00
_cell.angle_gamma   90.00
#
_symmetry.space_group_name_H-M   'P 1'
#
loop_
_entity.id
_entity.type
_entity.pdbx_description
1 polymer ?
#
loop_
_entity_poly.entity_id
_entity_poly.type
_entity_poly.pdbx_seq_one_letter_code
_entity_poly.pdbx_strand_id
1 'polypeptide(L)' 'GHKHGIVLGNLVGLIDSDYQGQLFVSCWNRSKDSFNIEPGDRIAQLVFLPVVRVDWEQVEDFESSDRGAGGFGHSGHK' A
#
# COMPACT_ATOMS: atom_id res chain seq x y z
N GLY A 1 2.20 13.52 4.16
CA GLY A 1 3.29 12.53 4.00
C GLY A 1 4.68 13.11 4.21
N HIS A 2 5.32 13.65 3.17
CA HIS A 2 6.74 14.05 3.22
C HIS A 2 7.04 15.20 4.20
N LYS A 3 6.29 16.31 4.13
CA LYS A 3 6.56 17.53 4.91
C LYS A 3 6.27 17.42 6.41
N HIS A 4 5.15 16.80 6.78
CA HIS A 4 4.65 16.77 8.18
C HIS A 4 4.63 15.37 8.80
N GLY A 5 5.07 14.33 8.08
CA GLY A 5 5.04 12.96 8.61
C GLY A 5 3.64 12.37 8.84
N ILE A 6 2.57 13.03 8.40
CA ILE A 6 1.22 12.44 8.45
C ILE A 6 1.04 11.49 7.28
N VAL A 7 0.83 10.20 7.60
CA VAL A 7 0.71 9.08 6.67
C VAL A 7 -0.44 8.16 7.09
N LEU A 8 -0.72 7.14 6.28
CA LEU A 8 -1.63 6.06 6.66
C LEU A 8 -0.91 5.08 7.60
N GLY A 9 -1.54 4.75 8.73
CA GLY A 9 -1.01 3.78 9.69
C GLY A 9 -0.96 2.37 9.13
N ASN A 10 -1.89 2.01 8.24
CA ASN A 10 -1.90 0.78 7.47
C ASN A 10 -1.10 0.88 6.15
N LEU A 11 -0.34 1.96 5.94
CA LEU A 11 0.43 2.31 4.74
C LEU A 11 -0.42 2.54 3.49
N VAL A 12 -1.20 1.54 3.07
CA VAL A 12 -2.11 1.59 1.93
C VAL A 12 -3.44 0.94 2.34
N GLY A 13 -4.54 1.66 2.14
CA GLY A 13 -5.89 1.09 2.29
C GLY A 13 -6.32 0.39 1.01
N LEU A 14 -6.63 -0.90 1.10
CA LEU A 14 -7.34 -1.62 0.06
C LEU A 14 -8.83 -1.65 0.43
N ILE A 15 -9.68 -1.23 -0.50
CA ILE A 15 -11.13 -1.23 -0.34
C ILE A 15 -11.72 -2.20 -1.35
N ASP A 16 -12.43 -3.22 -0.85
CA ASP A 16 -13.04 -4.24 -1.69
C ASP A 16 -14.24 -3.71 -2.47
N SER A 17 -14.53 -4.32 -3.63
CA SER A 17 -15.56 -3.87 -4.56
C SER A 17 -16.99 -3.95 -4.01
N ASP A 18 -17.22 -4.79 -3.00
CA ASP A 18 -18.50 -5.01 -2.34
C ASP A 18 -18.60 -4.32 -0.97
N TYR A 19 -17.59 -3.53 -0.57
CA TYR A 19 -17.62 -2.77 0.67
C TYR A 19 -18.58 -1.58 0.57
N GLN A 20 -19.56 -1.51 1.48
CA GLN A 20 -20.58 -0.45 1.53
C GLN A 20 -20.54 0.40 2.81
N GLY A 21 -19.58 0.13 3.69
CA GLY A 21 -19.44 0.85 4.94
C GLY A 21 -18.85 2.26 4.76
N GLN A 22 -18.84 3.03 5.85
CA GLN A 22 -18.12 4.29 5.90
C GLN A 22 -16.61 4.05 5.72
N LEU A 23 -15.96 4.84 4.87
CA LEU A 23 -14.52 4.82 4.73
C LEU A 23 -13.86 5.53 5.93
N PHE A 24 -12.93 4.83 6.57
CA PHE A 24 -12.10 5.38 7.64
C PHE A 24 -10.66 5.54 7.17
N VAL A 25 -9.98 6.55 7.70
CA VAL A 25 -8.56 6.83 7.42
C VAL A 25 -7.78 6.59 8.70
N SER A 26 -6.94 5.55 8.71
CA SER A 26 -6.02 5.30 9.82
C SER A 26 -4.86 6.30 9.72
N CYS A 27 -4.93 7.43 10.42
CA CYS A 27 -3.88 8.44 10.41
C CYS A 27 -2.77 8.09 11.41
N TRP A 28 -1.52 8.10 10.93
CA TRP A 28 -0.33 7.97 11.76
C TRP A 28 0.61 9.16 11.56
N ASN A 29 1.04 9.76 12.67
CA ASN A 29 2.11 10.74 12.69
C ASN A 29 3.45 10.03 12.93
N ARG A 30 4.26 9.87 11.88
CA ARG A 30 5.61 9.30 11.96
C ARG A 30 6.72 10.35 12.20
N SER A 31 6.34 11.60 12.43
CA SER A 31 7.28 12.68 12.76
C SER A 31 7.52 12.78 14.27
N LYS A 32 8.41 13.68 14.67
CA LYS A 32 8.65 14.00 16.09
C LYS A 32 7.77 15.15 16.59
N ASP A 33 7.14 15.89 15.68
CA ASP A 33 6.37 17.09 15.99
C ASP A 33 4.88 16.74 16.07
N SER A 34 4.16 17.39 16.99
CA SER A 34 2.70 17.27 17.02
C SER A 34 2.09 17.89 15.75
N PHE A 35 0.95 17.35 15.31
CA PHE A 35 0.21 17.86 14.17
C PHE A 35 -1.27 17.81 14.48
N ASN A 36 -1.96 18.92 14.23
CA ASN A 36 -3.39 19.03 14.46
C ASN A 36 -4.13 18.87 13.12
N ILE A 37 -5.17 18.03 13.11
CA ILE A 37 -6.04 17.82 11.96
C ILE A 37 -7.35 18.49 12.28
N GLU A 38 -7.76 19.46 11.46
CA GLU A 38 -9.01 20.19 11.64
C GLU A 38 -10.14 19.63 10.78
N PRO A 39 -11.41 19.82 11.15
CA PRO A 39 -12.54 19.48 10.30
C PRO A 39 -12.43 20.13 8.91
N GLY A 40 -12.50 19.31 7.86
CA GLY A 40 -12.39 19.75 6.47
C GLY A 40 -10.98 19.63 5.87
N ASP A 41 -9.96 19.28 6.66
CA ASP A 41 -8.62 19.04 6.14
C ASP A 41 -8.57 17.86 5.15
N ARG A 42 -7.80 18.03 4.08
CA ARG A 42 -7.52 16.96 3.12
C ARG A 42 -6.37 16.11 3.63
N ILE A 43 -6.70 14.94 4.21
CA ILE A 43 -5.74 14.08 4.93
C ILE A 43 -5.30 12.81 4.17
N ALA A 44 -6.00 12.44 3.10
CA ALA A 44 -5.69 11.28 2.27
C ALA A 44 -6.20 11.49 0.83
N GLN A 45 -5.88 10.56 -0.05
CA GLN A 45 -6.35 10.51 -1.43
C GLN A 45 -6.79 9.08 -1.78
N LEU A 46 -7.75 8.96 -2.70
CA LEU A 46 -8.32 7.69 -3.16
C LEU A 46 -8.09 7.56 -4.67
N VAL A 47 -7.71 6.35 -5.12
CA VAL A 47 -7.49 6.04 -6.54
C VAL A 47 -8.19 4.72 -6.87
N PHE A 48 -8.91 4.67 -7.99
CA PHE A 48 -9.51 3.45 -8.52
C PHE A 48 -8.60 2.82 -9.56
N LEU A 49 -8.29 1.54 -9.41
CA LEU A 49 -7.42 0.78 -10.29
C LEU A 49 -8.12 -0.52 -10.72
N PRO A 50 -7.92 -1.00 -11.97
CA PRO A 50 -8.38 -2.33 -12.35
C PRO A 50 -7.64 -3.40 -11.55
N VAL A 51 -8.34 -4.47 -11.18
CA VAL A 51 -7.77 -5.64 -10.49
C VAL A 51 -8.05 -6.91 -11.28
N VAL A 52 -7.11 -7.85 -11.26
CA VAL A 52 -7.26 -9.18 -11.86
C VAL A 52 -7.60 -10.18 -10.75
N ARG A 53 -8.65 -10.98 -10.94
CA ARG A 53 -8.92 -12.15 -10.08
C ARG A 53 -8.18 -13.35 -10.69
N VAL A 54 -7.33 -13.98 -9.89
CA VAL A 54 -6.50 -15.10 -10.34
C VAL A 54 -7.12 -16.43 -9.92
N ASP A 55 -6.98 -17.44 -10.77
CA ASP A 55 -7.20 -18.84 -10.43
C ASP A 55 -5.83 -19.49 -10.19
N TRP A 56 -5.72 -20.29 -9.13
CA TRP A 56 -4.47 -20.96 -8.77
C TRP A 56 -4.31 -22.26 -9.57
N GLU A 57 -3.10 -22.49 -10.09
CA GLU A 57 -2.67 -23.76 -10.70
C GLU A 57 -1.53 -24.35 -9.87
N GLN A 58 -1.71 -25.57 -9.36
CA GLN A 58 -0.68 -26.26 -8.60
C GLN A 58 0.26 -27.00 -9.56
N VAL A 59 1.56 -26.74 -9.46
CA VAL A 59 2.62 -27.35 -10.28
C VAL A 59 3.72 -27.94 -9.38
N GLU A 60 4.47 -28.90 -9.91
CA GLU A 60 5.64 -29.46 -9.20
C GLU A 60 6.81 -28.46 -9.20
N ASP A 61 7.07 -27.80 -10.34
CA ASP A 61 8.15 -26.84 -10.52
C ASP A 61 7.73 -25.67 -11.43
N PHE A 62 8.33 -24.49 -11.23
CA PHE A 62 8.17 -23.32 -12.11
C PHE A 62 9.18 -23.34 -13.27
N GLU A 63 8.83 -22.72 -14.39
CA GLU A 63 9.78 -22.45 -15.47
C GLU A 63 10.91 -21.51 -15.02
N SER A 64 12.15 -21.78 -15.46
CA SER A 64 13.32 -20.96 -15.12
C SER A 64 13.23 -19.57 -15.77
N SER A 65 13.64 -18.53 -15.05
CA SER A 65 13.82 -17.17 -15.57
C SER A 65 15.17 -16.60 -15.17
N ASP A 66 15.66 -15.60 -15.90
CA ASP A 66 16.92 -14.90 -15.60
C ASP A 66 16.96 -14.31 -14.18
N ARG A 67 15.80 -13.94 -13.63
CA ARG A 67 15.67 -13.42 -12.25
C ARG A 67 15.69 -14.52 -11.20
N GLY A 68 15.14 -15.70 -11.52
CA GLY A 68 14.97 -16.81 -10.59
C GLY A 68 14.37 -16.38 -9.25
N ALA A 69 14.98 -16.84 -8.15
CA ALA A 69 14.57 -16.51 -6.78
C ALA A 69 15.10 -15.15 -6.27
N GLY A 70 15.69 -14.31 -7.12
CA GLY A 70 16.28 -13.03 -6.70
C GLY A 70 15.23 -12.06 -6.13
N GLY A 71 15.46 -11.54 -4.93
CA GLY A 71 14.60 -10.55 -4.25
C GLY A 71 15.41 -9.59 -3.38
N PHE A 72 14.75 -8.66 -2.67
CA PHE A 72 15.38 -7.84 -1.62
C PHE A 72 16.70 -7.13 -2.02
N GLY A 73 16.73 -6.51 -3.20
CA GLY A 73 17.93 -5.81 -3.66
C GLY A 73 19.00 -6.73 -4.28
N HIS A 74 18.62 -7.90 -4.80
CA HIS A 74 19.57 -8.87 -5.40
C HIS A 74 20.48 -8.30 -6.51
N SER A 75 20.07 -7.23 -7.19
CA SER A 75 20.88 -6.56 -8.22
C SER A 75 21.97 -5.66 -7.64
N GLY A 76 22.01 -5.48 -6.32
CA GLY A 76 22.91 -4.58 -5.61
C GLY A 76 22.65 -3.10 -5.90
N HIS A 77 23.41 -2.27 -5.19
CA HIS A 77 23.60 -0.86 -5.48
C HIS A 77 25.09 -0.62 -5.69
N LYS A 78 25.47 0.16 -6.70
CA LYS A 78 26.80 0.82 -6.72
C LYS A 78 26.77 2.00 -5.76
#